data_AF-K2B2V6-F1
#
_entry.id   AF-K2B2V6-F1
#
_cell.length_a   1.000
_cell.length_b   1.000
_cell.length_c   1.000
_cell.angle_alpha   90.00
_cell.angle_beta   90.00
_cell.angle_gamma   90.00
#
_symmetry.space_group_name_H-M   'P 1'
#
loop_
_entity.id
_entity.type
_entity.pdbx_description
1 polymer ?
#
loop_
_entity_poly.entity_id
_entity_poly.type
_entity_poly.pdbx_seq_one_letter_code
_entity_poly.pdbx_strand_id
1 'polypeptide(L)'
;MTKREYIIASAGHGKTEQITDFVLEFGNSKKVLVLTHTNAGIHSLTKRLRKRHIDQDKYDLHTIDSFCITYAKAYPKTSGIIEVPKTNEDYEKCRKGVLAVFRMDFLQNFLKNRYSLIIVDEYQDCSESQHNLILKITENIDCIILGDPMQGIFNFGTTKLVTWDNIRNTFSKHPKELLIPHRWAEGREKLGEWLKKTREAIINGDEISFEGDHIHFFEISEKHKMTIPIFNVLNKYNDILIIVKDESMDGNARKHLAKNFHGIIQIIDPMDFKMFYDFLEKLISSNNKELFENIIFFFKNCITRSDHFVGKLTTKIQKLWSKKNESITELRKKRIVTNGDRSEIRKKGLNTLYQLTLDVIETTEVKRTKSMILLPR
;
A
#
# COMPACT_ATOMS: atom_id res chain seq x y z
N MET A 1 -22.12 6.78 -29.61
CA MET A 1 -21.16 7.63 -28.87
C MET A 1 -20.98 7.00 -27.51
N THR A 2 -19.75 6.81 -27.06
CA THR A 2 -19.46 6.30 -25.70
C THR A 2 -19.76 7.36 -24.66
N LYS A 3 -20.37 6.95 -23.55
CA LYS A 3 -20.69 7.84 -22.43
C LYS A 3 -19.54 7.85 -21.43
N ARG A 4 -19.12 9.05 -21.03
CA ARG A 4 -18.12 9.27 -20.00
C ARG A 4 -18.77 10.09 -18.89
N GLU A 5 -19.09 9.45 -17.78
CA GLU A 5 -19.70 10.09 -16.62
C GLU A 5 -18.70 10.20 -15.48
N TYR A 6 -18.92 11.15 -14.58
CA TYR A 6 -18.19 11.21 -13.32
C TYR A 6 -19.10 11.43 -12.13
N ILE A 7 -18.74 10.78 -11.02
CA ILE A 7 -19.48 10.80 -9.76
C ILE A 7 -18.56 11.39 -8.69
N ILE A 8 -19.02 12.46 -8.06
CA ILE A 8 -18.38 13.03 -6.88
C ILE A 8 -18.89 12.29 -5.66
N ALA A 9 -17.98 11.77 -4.84
CA ALA A 9 -18.35 11.03 -3.65
C ALA A 9 -17.35 11.26 -2.52
N SER A 10 -17.80 12.03 -1.52
CA SER A 10 -17.01 12.32 -0.33
C SER A 10 -16.77 11.09 0.54
N ALA A 11 -15.83 11.23 1.49
CA ALA A 11 -15.40 10.13 2.33
C ALA A 11 -16.60 9.53 3.07
N GLY A 12 -16.78 8.22 2.95
CA GLY A 12 -17.87 7.51 3.61
C GLY A 12 -19.24 7.59 2.92
N HIS A 13 -19.37 8.18 1.73
CA HIS A 13 -20.63 8.31 1.00
C HIS A 13 -20.96 7.13 0.06
N GLY A 14 -20.27 5.99 0.21
CA GLY A 14 -20.65 4.76 -0.46
C GLY A 14 -20.05 4.50 -1.84
N LYS A 15 -18.90 5.11 -2.22
CA LYS A 15 -18.17 4.82 -3.48
C LYS A 15 -18.14 3.32 -3.84
N THR A 16 -17.64 2.50 -2.90
CA THR A 16 -17.51 1.04 -3.08
C THR A 16 -18.86 0.35 -3.30
N GLU A 17 -19.94 0.83 -2.67
CA GLU A 17 -21.28 0.27 -2.85
C GLU A 17 -21.81 0.63 -4.24
N GLN A 18 -21.69 1.89 -4.65
CA GLN A 18 -22.08 2.34 -5.98
C GLN A 18 -21.35 1.59 -7.11
N ILE A 19 -20.04 1.35 -6.96
CA ILE A 19 -19.26 0.53 -7.90
C ILE A 19 -19.84 -0.90 -7.97
N THR A 20 -20.21 -1.45 -6.82
CA THR A 20 -20.78 -2.79 -6.72
C THR A 20 -22.14 -2.88 -7.42
N ASP A 21 -22.97 -1.85 -7.29
CA ASP A 21 -24.26 -1.73 -7.98
C ASP A 21 -24.08 -1.70 -9.50
N PHE A 22 -23.11 -0.93 -9.99
CA PHE A 22 -22.80 -0.91 -11.42
C PHE A 22 -22.29 -2.26 -11.94
N VAL A 23 -21.46 -2.98 -11.17
CA VAL A 23 -21.03 -4.33 -11.57
C VAL A 23 -22.22 -5.28 -11.71
N LEU A 24 -23.19 -5.21 -10.78
CA LEU A 24 -24.42 -6.02 -10.85
C LEU A 24 -25.27 -5.70 -12.08
N GLU A 25 -25.41 -4.42 -12.39
CA GLU A 25 -26.25 -3.93 -13.49
C GLU A 25 -25.62 -4.24 -14.86
N PHE A 26 -24.32 -3.93 -15.03
CA PHE A 26 -23.66 -3.96 -16.34
C PHE A 26 -22.85 -5.23 -16.62
N GLY A 27 -22.64 -6.10 -15.63
CA GLY A 27 -21.78 -7.29 -15.73
C GLY A 27 -22.41 -8.54 -16.35
N ASN A 28 -23.67 -8.49 -16.81
CA ASN A 28 -24.39 -9.69 -17.28
C ASN A 28 -24.14 -10.06 -18.75
N SER A 29 -23.82 -9.10 -19.62
CA SER A 29 -23.56 -9.35 -21.04
C SER A 29 -22.07 -9.41 -21.38
N LYS A 30 -21.31 -8.50 -20.78
CA LYS A 30 -19.85 -8.39 -20.84
C LYS A 30 -19.36 -8.04 -19.45
N LYS A 31 -18.06 -8.22 -19.21
CA LYS A 31 -17.47 -7.87 -17.93
C LYS A 31 -17.52 -6.37 -17.67
N VAL A 32 -17.55 -5.99 -16.41
CA VAL A 32 -17.19 -4.63 -15.98
C VAL A 32 -15.70 -4.61 -15.59
N LEU A 33 -14.92 -3.71 -16.17
CA LEU A 33 -13.54 -3.48 -15.72
C LEU A 33 -13.54 -2.45 -14.60
N VAL A 34 -13.09 -2.83 -13.41
CA VAL A 34 -12.94 -1.93 -12.27
C VAL A 34 -11.46 -1.68 -12.01
N LEU A 35 -11.08 -0.40 -12.00
CA LEU A 35 -9.72 0.07 -11.78
C LEU A 35 -9.64 0.91 -10.50
N THR A 36 -8.59 0.71 -9.71
CA THR A 36 -8.30 1.49 -8.50
C THR A 36 -6.79 1.76 -8.38
N HIS A 37 -6.36 2.49 -7.37
CA HIS A 37 -4.95 2.87 -7.17
C HIS A 37 -4.17 1.88 -6.30
N THR A 38 -4.82 1.22 -5.35
CA THR A 38 -4.10 0.46 -4.30
C THR A 38 -4.61 -0.97 -4.16
N ASN A 39 -3.73 -1.86 -3.69
CA ASN A 39 -4.11 -3.22 -3.32
C ASN A 39 -5.12 -3.26 -2.16
N ALA A 40 -5.12 -2.25 -1.29
CA ALA A 40 -6.16 -2.09 -0.27
C ALA A 40 -7.54 -1.79 -0.90
N GLY A 41 -7.57 -0.95 -1.93
CA GLY A 41 -8.76 -0.72 -2.75
C GLY A 41 -9.28 -2.02 -3.39
N ILE A 42 -8.38 -2.82 -4.00
CA ILE A 42 -8.71 -4.15 -4.54
C ILE A 42 -9.33 -5.04 -3.47
N HIS A 43 -8.70 -5.12 -2.28
CA HIS A 43 -9.20 -5.97 -1.20
C HIS A 43 -10.59 -5.52 -0.72
N SER A 44 -10.78 -4.21 -0.54
CA SER A 44 -12.07 -3.63 -0.12
C SER A 44 -13.18 -3.93 -1.12
N LEU A 45 -12.94 -3.68 -2.41
CA LEU A 45 -13.88 -3.96 -3.50
C LEU A 45 -14.17 -5.46 -3.63
N THR A 46 -13.14 -6.31 -3.59
CA THR A 46 -13.30 -7.78 -3.64
C THR A 46 -14.19 -8.27 -2.50
N LYS A 47 -13.94 -7.80 -1.27
CA LYS A 47 -14.76 -8.16 -0.11
C LYS A 47 -16.22 -7.73 -0.28
N ARG A 48 -16.44 -6.55 -0.88
CA ARG A 48 -17.79 -6.02 -1.13
C ARG A 48 -18.55 -6.81 -2.20
N LEU A 49 -17.90 -7.04 -3.35
CA LEU A 49 -18.46 -7.82 -4.46
C LEU A 49 -18.84 -9.24 -4.01
N ARG A 50 -17.96 -9.89 -3.23
CA ARG A 50 -18.25 -11.20 -2.62
C ARG A 50 -19.41 -11.17 -1.63
N LYS A 51 -19.50 -10.14 -0.78
CA LYS A 51 -20.62 -9.98 0.16
C LYS A 51 -21.97 -9.86 -0.58
N ARG A 52 -21.95 -9.29 -1.78
CA ARG A 52 -23.13 -9.13 -2.65
C ARG A 52 -23.34 -10.35 -3.58
N HIS A 53 -22.58 -11.42 -3.41
CA HIS A 53 -22.67 -12.66 -4.18
C HIS A 53 -22.54 -12.43 -5.69
N ILE A 54 -21.64 -11.53 -6.09
CA ILE A 54 -21.36 -11.26 -7.50
C ILE A 54 -20.30 -12.24 -7.99
N ASP A 55 -20.62 -12.94 -9.06
CA ASP A 55 -19.72 -13.91 -9.69
C ASP A 55 -18.52 -13.20 -10.36
N GLN A 56 -17.35 -13.86 -10.29
CA GLN A 56 -16.08 -13.32 -10.78
C GLN A 56 -15.99 -13.23 -12.32
N ASP A 57 -16.90 -13.89 -13.04
CA ASP A 57 -17.04 -13.79 -14.49
C ASP A 57 -17.74 -12.48 -14.92
N LYS A 58 -18.36 -11.73 -14.01
CA LYS A 58 -19.02 -10.44 -14.29
C LYS A 58 -18.07 -9.24 -14.26
N TYR A 59 -16.89 -9.38 -13.68
CA TYR A 59 -15.94 -8.28 -13.56
C TYR A 59 -14.48 -8.71 -13.68
N ASP A 60 -13.63 -7.76 -14.03
CA ASP A 60 -12.18 -7.81 -13.79
C ASP A 60 -11.82 -6.63 -12.88
N LEU A 61 -10.98 -6.87 -11.87
CA LEU A 61 -10.63 -5.89 -10.84
C LEU A 61 -9.11 -5.79 -10.73
N HIS A 62 -8.57 -4.61 -11.01
CA HIS A 62 -7.13 -4.38 -11.09
C HIS A 62 -6.74 -3.02 -10.51
N THR A 63 -5.51 -2.89 -10.01
CA THR A 63 -4.95 -1.55 -9.92
C THR A 63 -4.65 -1.05 -11.33
N ILE A 64 -4.69 0.26 -11.57
CA ILE A 64 -4.37 0.83 -12.89
C ILE A 64 -3.00 0.33 -13.37
N ASP A 65 -1.99 0.37 -12.52
CA ASP A 65 -0.64 -0.08 -12.89
C ASP A 65 -0.55 -1.60 -13.10
N SER A 66 -1.27 -2.43 -12.31
CA SER A 66 -1.29 -3.88 -12.56
C SER A 66 -1.97 -4.24 -13.89
N PHE A 67 -2.97 -3.47 -14.31
CA PHE A 67 -3.60 -3.59 -15.61
C PHE A 67 -2.61 -3.21 -16.72
N CYS A 68 -1.91 -2.09 -16.58
CA CYS A 68 -0.84 -1.68 -17.49
C CYS A 68 0.27 -2.73 -17.62
N ILE A 69 0.76 -3.28 -16.51
CA ILE A 69 1.82 -4.29 -16.49
C ILE A 69 1.38 -5.56 -17.22
N THR A 70 0.11 -5.98 -17.04
CA THR A 70 -0.44 -7.16 -17.73
C THR A 70 -0.32 -7.01 -19.25
N TYR A 71 -0.73 -5.87 -19.81
CA TYR A 71 -0.64 -5.63 -21.25
C TYR A 71 0.78 -5.33 -21.73
N ALA A 72 1.59 -4.64 -20.91
CA ALA A 72 2.99 -4.40 -21.23
C ALA A 72 3.76 -5.73 -21.41
N LYS A 73 3.51 -6.72 -20.53
CA LYS A 73 4.09 -8.06 -20.59
C LYS A 73 3.55 -8.91 -21.75
N ALA A 74 2.29 -8.76 -22.11
CA ALA A 74 1.70 -9.46 -23.25
C ALA A 74 2.24 -8.94 -24.59
N TYR A 75 2.65 -7.67 -24.65
CA TYR A 75 3.14 -7.01 -25.87
C TYR A 75 4.50 -6.32 -25.65
N PRO A 76 5.56 -7.05 -25.25
CA PRO A 76 6.83 -6.46 -24.81
C PRO A 76 7.56 -5.69 -25.93
N LYS A 77 7.40 -6.14 -27.19
CA LYS A 77 7.98 -5.44 -28.36
C LYS A 77 7.32 -4.08 -28.59
N THR A 78 6.00 -3.99 -28.43
CA THR A 78 5.24 -2.76 -28.66
C THR A 78 5.32 -1.83 -27.45
N SER A 79 5.29 -2.38 -26.24
CA SER A 79 5.40 -1.60 -25.02
C SER A 79 6.82 -1.12 -24.73
N GLY A 80 7.84 -1.81 -25.25
CA GLY A 80 9.24 -1.56 -24.92
C GLY A 80 9.60 -1.96 -23.48
N ILE A 81 8.71 -2.68 -22.79
CA ILE A 81 8.88 -3.08 -21.38
C ILE A 81 9.26 -4.55 -21.32
N ILE A 82 10.47 -4.81 -20.81
CA ILE A 82 11.03 -6.16 -20.67
C ILE A 82 10.97 -6.62 -19.21
N GLU A 83 11.17 -5.68 -18.28
CA GLU A 83 11.24 -5.97 -16.84
C GLU A 83 10.01 -5.44 -16.10
N VAL A 84 9.77 -6.00 -14.91
CA VAL A 84 8.70 -5.54 -14.02
C VAL A 84 9.10 -4.20 -13.42
N PRO A 85 8.22 -3.17 -13.45
CA PRO A 85 8.52 -1.88 -12.84
C PRO A 85 8.84 -1.99 -11.34
N LYS A 86 9.92 -1.33 -10.90
CA LYS A 86 10.33 -1.28 -9.48
C LYS A 86 10.32 0.13 -8.92
N THR A 87 10.63 1.13 -9.75
CA THR A 87 10.68 2.54 -9.37
C THR A 87 9.53 3.34 -9.97
N ASN A 88 9.23 4.52 -9.40
CA ASN A 88 8.24 5.43 -9.97
C ASN A 88 8.52 5.77 -11.44
N GLU A 89 9.80 5.87 -11.82
CA GLU A 89 10.22 6.11 -13.19
C GLU A 89 9.92 4.91 -14.10
N ASP A 90 10.12 3.68 -13.62
CA ASP A 90 9.78 2.47 -14.37
C ASP A 90 8.28 2.35 -14.58
N TYR A 91 7.47 2.67 -13.55
CA TYR A 91 6.02 2.69 -13.66
C TYR A 91 5.57 3.73 -14.69
N GLU A 92 6.19 4.90 -14.71
CA GLU A 92 5.92 5.93 -15.72
C GLU A 92 6.32 5.50 -17.13
N LYS A 93 7.49 4.87 -17.30
CA LYS A 93 7.91 4.25 -18.57
C LYS A 93 6.92 3.17 -19.02
N CYS A 94 6.46 2.33 -18.10
CA CYS A 94 5.48 1.28 -18.36
C CYS A 94 4.15 1.86 -18.87
N ARG A 95 3.63 2.90 -18.21
CA ARG A 95 2.41 3.60 -18.64
C ARG A 95 2.56 4.22 -20.03
N LYS A 96 3.69 4.87 -20.32
CA LYS A 96 3.97 5.43 -21.65
C LYS A 96 4.08 4.33 -22.72
N GLY A 97 4.76 3.24 -22.42
CA GLY A 97 4.92 2.10 -23.32
C GLY A 97 3.60 1.41 -23.65
N VAL A 98 2.80 1.08 -22.62
CA VAL A 98 1.53 0.38 -22.83
C VAL A 98 0.48 1.25 -23.56
N LEU A 99 0.62 2.57 -23.54
CA LEU A 99 -0.23 3.45 -24.35
C LEU A 99 -0.12 3.13 -25.85
N ALA A 100 1.07 2.77 -26.34
CA ALA A 100 1.25 2.32 -27.73
C ALA A 100 0.50 1.01 -28.01
N VAL A 101 0.46 0.10 -27.03
CA VAL A 101 -0.30 -1.15 -27.11
C VAL A 101 -1.80 -0.86 -27.20
N PHE A 102 -2.32 0.03 -26.35
CA PHE A 102 -3.73 0.42 -26.38
C PHE A 102 -4.14 1.24 -27.63
N ARG A 103 -3.19 1.69 -28.45
CA ARG A 103 -3.47 2.30 -29.76
C ARG A 103 -3.71 1.30 -30.88
N MET A 104 -3.44 0.01 -30.66
CA MET A 104 -3.67 -1.03 -31.67
C MET A 104 -5.17 -1.29 -31.84
N ASP A 105 -5.67 -1.25 -33.07
CA ASP A 105 -7.09 -1.45 -33.38
C ASP A 105 -7.63 -2.79 -32.91
N PHE A 106 -6.84 -3.86 -33.07
CA PHE A 106 -7.24 -5.19 -32.59
C PHE A 106 -7.48 -5.18 -31.07
N LEU A 107 -6.66 -4.44 -30.30
CA LEU A 107 -6.80 -4.39 -28.85
C LEU A 107 -8.01 -3.53 -28.44
N GLN A 108 -8.24 -2.41 -29.14
CA GLN A 108 -9.46 -1.62 -28.95
C GLN A 108 -10.72 -2.47 -29.20
N ASN A 109 -10.73 -3.28 -30.27
CA ASN A 109 -11.82 -4.21 -30.54
C ASN A 109 -11.93 -5.31 -29.47
N PHE A 110 -10.81 -5.86 -29.00
CA PHE A 110 -10.80 -6.84 -27.93
C PHE A 110 -11.41 -6.27 -26.64
N LEU A 111 -10.97 -5.09 -26.19
CA LEU A 111 -11.49 -4.43 -24.99
C LEU A 111 -12.99 -4.15 -25.14
N LYS A 112 -13.42 -3.62 -26.29
CA LYS A 112 -14.83 -3.35 -26.60
C LYS A 112 -15.69 -4.62 -26.55
N ASN A 113 -15.16 -5.75 -26.98
CA ASN A 113 -15.88 -7.03 -26.95
C ASN A 113 -15.87 -7.66 -25.55
N ARG A 114 -14.83 -7.41 -24.75
CA ARG A 114 -14.68 -7.94 -23.40
C ARG A 114 -15.49 -7.18 -22.35
N TYR A 115 -15.54 -5.86 -22.44
CA TYR A 115 -16.10 -5.01 -21.39
C TYR A 115 -17.35 -4.24 -21.85
N SER A 116 -18.36 -4.19 -20.98
CA SER A 116 -19.55 -3.33 -21.13
C SER A 116 -19.31 -1.93 -20.58
N LEU A 117 -18.55 -1.84 -19.49
CA LEU A 117 -18.32 -0.63 -18.72
C LEU A 117 -16.92 -0.65 -18.11
N ILE A 118 -16.26 0.50 -18.08
CA ILE A 118 -15.03 0.75 -17.32
C ILE A 118 -15.36 1.66 -16.14
N ILE A 119 -14.94 1.27 -14.94
CA ILE A 119 -15.10 2.05 -13.72
C ILE A 119 -13.72 2.36 -13.16
N VAL A 120 -13.47 3.61 -12.78
CA VAL A 120 -12.20 4.00 -12.15
C VAL A 120 -12.48 4.70 -10.82
N ASP A 121 -11.99 4.11 -9.73
CA ASP A 121 -12.11 4.64 -8.36
C ASP A 121 -10.90 5.50 -7.98
N GLU A 122 -11.12 6.43 -7.05
CA GLU A 122 -10.13 7.41 -6.56
C GLU A 122 -9.47 8.24 -7.68
N TYR A 123 -10.27 8.68 -8.66
CA TYR A 123 -9.76 9.33 -9.88
C TYR A 123 -8.98 10.63 -9.64
N GLN A 124 -9.19 11.29 -8.50
CA GLN A 124 -8.43 12.48 -8.12
C GLN A 124 -6.92 12.23 -7.97
N ASP A 125 -6.53 10.97 -7.76
CA ASP A 125 -5.14 10.55 -7.57
C ASP A 125 -4.51 10.01 -8.86
N CYS A 126 -5.21 10.09 -10.00
CA CYS A 126 -4.66 9.76 -11.30
C CYS A 126 -3.56 10.74 -11.71
N SER A 127 -2.40 10.20 -12.12
CA SER A 127 -1.41 10.98 -12.84
C SER A 127 -1.93 11.38 -14.24
N GLU A 128 -1.32 12.39 -14.86
CA GLU A 128 -1.62 12.72 -16.27
C GLU A 128 -1.42 11.51 -17.21
N SER A 129 -0.41 10.67 -16.95
CA SER A 129 -0.18 9.44 -17.74
C SER A 129 -1.26 8.40 -17.55
N GLN A 130 -1.76 8.21 -16.32
CA GLN A 130 -2.92 7.36 -16.03
C GLN A 130 -4.19 7.91 -16.67
N HIS A 131 -4.43 9.22 -16.57
CA HIS A 131 -5.57 9.87 -17.23
C HIS A 131 -5.59 9.58 -18.73
N ASN A 132 -4.47 9.82 -19.43
CA ASN A 132 -4.35 9.55 -20.87
C ASN A 132 -4.58 8.07 -21.23
N LEU A 133 -4.12 7.14 -20.40
CA LEU A 133 -4.39 5.71 -20.56
C LEU A 133 -5.87 5.40 -20.42
N ILE A 134 -6.53 5.93 -19.39
CA ILE A 134 -7.98 5.75 -19.19
C ILE A 134 -8.75 6.31 -20.39
N LEU A 135 -8.41 7.50 -20.88
CA LEU A 135 -9.04 8.06 -22.08
C LEU A 135 -8.87 7.16 -23.29
N LYS A 136 -7.72 6.50 -23.42
CA LYS A 136 -7.45 5.62 -24.56
C LYS A 136 -8.23 4.32 -24.49
N ILE A 137 -8.32 3.67 -23.33
CA ILE A 137 -9.06 2.40 -23.20
C ILE A 137 -10.58 2.61 -23.22
N THR A 138 -11.05 3.83 -22.93
CA THR A 138 -12.47 4.20 -22.92
C THR A 138 -12.94 4.90 -24.20
N GLU A 139 -12.17 4.81 -25.30
CA GLU A 139 -12.60 5.38 -26.58
C GLU A 139 -13.90 4.71 -27.08
N ASN A 140 -14.00 3.39 -26.90
CA ASN A 140 -15.06 2.56 -27.47
C ASN A 140 -15.93 1.84 -26.42
N ILE A 141 -15.77 2.19 -25.14
CA ILE A 141 -16.47 1.59 -24.00
C ILE A 141 -16.95 2.72 -23.09
N ASP A 142 -18.16 2.58 -22.55
CA ASP A 142 -18.68 3.53 -21.56
C ASP A 142 -17.79 3.55 -20.31
N CYS A 143 -17.69 4.70 -19.68
CA CYS A 143 -16.81 4.92 -18.53
C CYS A 143 -17.49 5.72 -17.43
N ILE A 144 -17.33 5.26 -16.19
CA ILE A 144 -17.71 6.00 -14.99
C ILE A 144 -16.49 6.16 -14.11
N ILE A 145 -16.15 7.39 -13.76
CA ILE A 145 -15.09 7.66 -12.78
C ILE A 145 -15.72 8.10 -11.45
N LEU A 146 -15.12 7.70 -10.34
CA LEU A 146 -15.51 8.11 -8.99
C LEU A 146 -14.33 8.82 -8.34
N GLY A 147 -14.59 9.94 -7.67
CA GLY A 147 -13.54 10.66 -6.96
C GLY A 147 -14.06 11.78 -6.07
N ASP A 148 -13.15 12.42 -5.36
CA ASP A 148 -13.44 13.61 -4.54
C ASP A 148 -12.30 14.63 -4.67
N PRO A 149 -12.59 15.87 -5.12
CA PRO A 149 -11.58 16.91 -5.25
C PRO A 149 -10.78 17.22 -4.00
N MET A 150 -11.35 17.00 -2.82
CA MET A 150 -10.71 17.29 -1.55
C MET A 150 -9.90 16.12 -0.99
N GLN A 151 -9.94 14.94 -1.63
CA GLN A 151 -9.19 13.76 -1.21
C GLN A 151 -7.94 13.50 -2.05
N GLY A 152 -7.59 14.40 -2.97
CA GLY A 152 -6.38 14.28 -3.79
C GLY A 152 -5.14 14.47 -2.93
N ILE A 153 -4.49 13.38 -2.54
CA ILE A 153 -3.34 13.41 -1.64
C ILE A 153 -2.07 12.85 -2.28
N PHE A 154 -2.13 12.27 -3.48
CA PHE A 154 -0.96 11.67 -4.12
C PHE A 154 -0.07 12.65 -4.90
N ASN A 155 -0.16 13.95 -4.65
CA ASN A 155 0.69 14.96 -5.27
C ASN A 155 2.10 15.02 -4.64
N PHE A 156 2.70 13.85 -4.38
CA PHE A 156 4.02 13.74 -3.79
C PHE A 156 5.09 13.65 -4.90
N GLY A 157 6.18 14.40 -4.73
CA GLY A 157 7.33 14.35 -5.63
C GLY A 157 7.10 15.08 -6.97
N THR A 158 7.47 14.46 -8.08
CA THR A 158 7.42 15.06 -9.44
C THR A 158 6.20 14.62 -10.25
N THR A 159 5.33 13.77 -9.69
CA THR A 159 4.16 13.25 -10.39
C THR A 159 3.10 14.34 -10.53
N LYS A 160 2.78 14.71 -11.78
CA LYS A 160 1.66 15.60 -12.06
C LYS A 160 0.34 14.84 -12.02
N LEU A 161 -0.55 15.22 -11.11
CA LEU A 161 -1.91 14.70 -11.04
C LEU A 161 -2.80 15.38 -12.09
N VAL A 162 -3.84 14.66 -12.51
CA VAL A 162 -4.90 15.20 -13.35
C VAL A 162 -5.61 16.35 -12.61
N THR A 163 -5.88 17.44 -13.32
CA THR A 163 -6.65 18.53 -12.73
C THR A 163 -8.15 18.29 -12.87
N TRP A 164 -8.94 18.88 -12.00
CA TRP A 164 -10.40 18.85 -12.11
C TRP A 164 -10.92 19.54 -13.37
N ASP A 165 -10.18 20.49 -13.91
CA ASP A 165 -10.51 21.09 -15.20
C ASP A 165 -10.34 20.08 -16.34
N ASN A 166 -9.27 19.28 -16.32
CA ASN A 166 -9.11 18.19 -17.29
C ASN A 166 -10.26 17.19 -17.19
N ILE A 167 -10.68 16.83 -15.98
CA ILE A 167 -11.81 15.91 -15.74
C ILE A 167 -13.10 16.51 -16.31
N ARG A 168 -13.44 17.76 -15.93
CA ARG A 168 -14.67 18.44 -16.38
C ARG A 168 -14.73 18.68 -17.89
N ASN A 169 -13.57 18.82 -18.54
CA ASN A 169 -13.49 18.98 -19.99
C ASN A 169 -13.62 17.66 -20.76
N THR A 170 -13.35 16.52 -20.11
CA THR A 170 -13.28 15.21 -20.78
C THR A 170 -14.45 14.28 -20.43
N PHE A 171 -15.03 14.45 -19.25
CA PHE A 171 -16.19 13.72 -18.75
C PHE A 171 -17.44 14.61 -18.76
N SER A 172 -18.62 14.02 -18.53
CA SER A 172 -19.91 14.70 -18.57
C SER A 172 -19.91 16.00 -17.77
N LYS A 173 -20.37 17.13 -18.35
CA LYS A 173 -20.42 18.43 -17.65
C LYS A 173 -21.29 18.46 -16.39
N HIS A 174 -22.18 17.48 -16.22
CA HIS A 174 -23.10 17.35 -15.10
C HIS A 174 -22.71 16.15 -14.23
N PRO A 175 -21.87 16.35 -13.19
CA PRO A 175 -21.59 15.27 -12.25
C PRO A 175 -22.85 14.81 -11.53
N LYS A 176 -22.85 13.53 -11.18
CA LYS A 176 -23.72 13.02 -10.11
C LYS A 176 -22.95 13.11 -8.79
N GLU A 177 -23.67 13.31 -7.69
CA GLU A 177 -23.07 13.39 -6.36
C GLU A 177 -23.71 12.36 -5.42
N LEU A 178 -22.89 11.65 -4.65
CA LEU A 178 -23.37 10.79 -3.56
C LEU A 178 -23.48 11.61 -2.29
N LEU A 179 -24.73 11.92 -1.89
CA LEU A 179 -25.03 12.85 -0.80
C LEU A 179 -25.21 12.18 0.57
N ILE A 180 -25.39 10.86 0.61
CA ILE A 180 -25.71 10.15 1.86
C ILE A 180 -24.41 9.65 2.53
N PRO A 181 -24.05 10.15 3.74
CA PRO A 181 -22.83 9.77 4.44
C PRO A 181 -22.97 8.43 5.17
N HIS A 182 -23.18 7.33 4.43
CA HIS A 182 -23.47 6.00 4.99
C HIS A 182 -22.52 5.53 6.10
N ARG A 183 -21.23 5.89 6.04
CA ARG A 183 -20.24 5.51 7.07
C ARG A 183 -20.54 6.12 8.45
N TRP A 184 -21.13 7.30 8.46
CA TRP A 184 -21.34 8.11 9.66
C TRP A 184 -22.81 8.11 10.12
N ALA A 185 -23.69 7.46 9.36
CA ALA A 185 -25.13 7.48 9.59
C ALA A 185 -25.57 6.71 10.85
N GLU A 186 -24.75 5.79 11.37
CA GLU A 186 -25.06 5.01 12.57
C GLU A 186 -23.92 5.13 13.60
N GLY A 187 -24.22 5.77 14.73
CA GLY A 187 -23.35 5.85 15.91
C GLY A 187 -22.17 6.83 15.82
N ARG A 188 -22.06 7.61 14.74
CA ARG A 188 -21.03 8.63 14.51
C ARG A 188 -21.56 9.87 13.78
N GLU A 189 -22.82 10.19 13.99
CA GLU A 189 -23.56 11.23 13.27
C GLU A 189 -22.92 12.62 13.47
N LYS A 190 -22.52 12.94 14.71
CA LYS A 190 -21.82 14.20 15.03
C LYS A 190 -20.54 14.40 14.24
N LEU A 191 -19.76 13.33 14.03
CA LEU A 191 -18.55 13.37 13.22
C LEU A 191 -18.90 13.57 11.73
N GLY A 192 -19.95 12.92 11.24
CA GLY A 192 -20.45 13.11 9.88
C GLY A 192 -20.90 14.56 9.62
N GLU A 193 -21.64 15.15 10.56
CA GLU A 193 -22.05 16.57 10.50
C GLU A 193 -20.87 17.52 10.55
N TRP A 194 -19.91 17.27 11.45
CA TRP A 194 -18.68 18.06 11.53
C TRP A 194 -17.90 17.99 10.22
N LEU A 195 -17.70 16.79 9.65
CA LEU A 195 -17.01 16.61 8.36
C LEU A 195 -17.72 17.36 7.22
N LYS A 196 -19.05 17.36 7.20
CA LYS A 196 -19.84 18.10 6.21
C LYS A 196 -19.61 19.61 6.33
N LYS A 197 -19.73 20.16 7.54
CA LYS A 197 -19.49 21.60 7.80
C LYS A 197 -18.06 22.01 7.46
N THR A 198 -17.08 21.22 7.89
CA THR A 198 -15.65 21.46 7.59
C THR A 198 -15.41 21.42 6.09
N ARG A 199 -16.07 20.52 5.36
CA ARG A 199 -15.97 20.45 3.90
C ARG A 199 -16.47 21.73 3.24
N GLU A 200 -17.66 22.20 3.63
CA GLU A 200 -18.26 23.43 3.11
C GLU A 200 -17.38 24.66 3.40
N ALA A 201 -16.85 24.77 4.61
CA ALA A 201 -15.92 25.84 5.00
C ALA A 201 -14.66 25.85 4.11
N ILE A 202 -14.02 24.70 3.90
CA ILE A 202 -12.82 24.61 3.05
C ILE A 202 -13.12 25.01 1.60
N ILE A 203 -14.28 24.60 1.06
CA ILE A 203 -14.69 24.95 -0.30
C ILE A 203 -14.88 26.47 -0.45
N ASN A 204 -15.42 27.13 0.57
CA ASN A 204 -15.63 28.58 0.58
C ASN A 204 -14.35 29.38 0.90
N GLY A 205 -13.28 28.72 1.34
CA GLY A 205 -12.08 29.38 1.84
C GLY A 205 -12.23 29.96 3.25
N ASP A 206 -13.23 29.49 4.00
CA ASP A 206 -13.47 29.89 5.38
C ASP A 206 -12.45 29.23 6.33
N GLU A 207 -12.22 29.84 7.49
CA GLU A 207 -11.40 29.24 8.54
C GLU A 207 -12.07 27.97 9.10
N ILE A 208 -11.26 26.94 9.32
CA ILE A 208 -11.70 25.70 9.97
C ILE A 208 -11.25 25.70 11.43
N SER A 209 -12.18 25.36 12.33
CA SER A 209 -11.83 25.13 13.73
C SER A 209 -11.43 23.66 13.93
N PHE A 210 -10.27 23.47 14.56
CA PHE A 210 -9.82 22.17 15.08
C PHE A 210 -10.29 21.92 16.51
N GLU A 211 -11.10 22.81 17.10
CA GLU A 211 -11.65 22.63 18.44
C GLU A 211 -12.79 21.61 18.41
N GLY A 212 -12.72 20.58 19.25
CA GLY A 212 -13.78 19.59 19.42
C GLY A 212 -13.26 18.20 19.82
N ASP A 213 -14.15 17.22 19.82
CA ASP A 213 -13.84 15.85 20.26
C ASP A 213 -13.06 15.02 19.22
N HIS A 214 -13.04 15.47 17.96
CA HIS A 214 -12.63 14.64 16.82
C HIS A 214 -11.19 14.85 16.34
N ILE A 215 -10.66 16.07 16.49
CA ILE A 215 -9.26 16.40 16.15
C ILE A 215 -8.65 17.08 17.37
N HIS A 216 -7.48 16.58 17.79
CA HIS A 216 -6.71 17.19 18.87
C HIS A 216 -5.49 17.87 18.24
N PHE A 217 -5.55 19.19 18.11
CA PHE A 217 -4.45 19.99 17.58
C PHE A 217 -3.56 20.50 18.73
N PHE A 218 -2.26 20.26 18.61
CA PHE A 218 -1.27 20.74 19.58
C PHE A 218 -0.18 21.52 18.84
N GLU A 219 -0.04 22.79 19.17
CA GLU A 219 1.12 23.57 18.77
C GLU A 219 2.26 23.30 19.76
N ILE A 220 3.38 22.80 19.25
CA ILE A 220 4.51 22.37 20.08
C ILE A 220 5.73 23.18 19.67
N SER A 221 6.25 23.97 20.61
CA SER A 221 7.43 24.81 20.39
C SER A 221 8.73 23.99 20.21
N GLU A 222 8.81 22.82 20.85
CA GLU A 222 10.01 21.99 20.89
C GLU A 222 9.67 20.50 20.84
N LYS A 223 10.34 19.75 19.95
CA LYS A 223 10.04 18.34 19.65
C LYS A 223 9.93 17.42 20.89
N HIS A 224 10.81 17.61 21.88
CA HIS A 224 10.81 16.76 23.07
C HIS A 224 9.55 16.92 23.94
N LYS A 225 8.82 18.04 23.81
CA LYS A 225 7.57 18.31 24.53
C LYS A 225 6.36 17.59 23.93
N MET A 226 6.50 16.99 22.75
CA MET A 226 5.42 16.26 22.05
C MET A 226 4.94 15.00 22.80
N THR A 227 5.76 14.46 23.69
CA THR A 227 5.48 13.21 24.39
C THR A 227 4.23 13.30 25.30
N ILE A 228 4.09 14.39 26.05
CA ILE A 228 3.01 14.57 27.03
C ILE A 228 1.64 14.70 26.35
N PRO A 229 1.44 15.58 25.34
CA PRO A 229 0.17 15.66 24.60
C PRO A 229 -0.27 14.32 24.03
N ILE A 230 0.65 13.57 23.42
CA ILE A 230 0.35 12.25 22.84
C ILE A 230 -0.11 11.27 23.93
N PHE A 231 0.57 11.20 25.07
CA PHE A 231 0.13 10.33 26.18
C PHE A 231 -1.27 10.68 26.70
N ASN A 232 -1.58 11.97 26.80
CA ASN A 232 -2.90 12.42 27.25
C ASN A 232 -4.02 11.98 26.30
N VAL A 233 -3.76 11.95 24.99
CA VAL A 233 -4.71 11.47 23.98
C VAL A 233 -4.79 9.94 24.01
N LEU A 234 -3.66 9.24 24.08
CA LEU A 234 -3.60 7.77 24.17
C LEU A 234 -4.38 7.20 25.37
N ASN A 235 -4.42 7.93 26.49
CA ASN A 235 -5.19 7.49 27.66
C ASN A 235 -6.71 7.60 27.47
N LYS A 236 -7.17 8.35 26.47
CA LYS A 236 -8.60 8.58 26.20
C LYS A 236 -9.12 7.77 25.01
N TYR A 237 -8.26 7.45 24.05
CA TYR A 237 -8.65 6.85 22.78
C TYR A 237 -7.78 5.64 22.43
N ASN A 238 -8.42 4.57 21.93
CA ASN A 238 -7.75 3.32 21.58
C ASN A 238 -7.11 3.37 20.17
N ASP A 239 -7.74 4.06 19.23
CA ASP A 239 -7.30 4.16 17.84
C ASP A 239 -6.99 5.62 17.53
N ILE A 240 -5.70 5.94 17.36
CA ILE A 240 -5.26 7.31 17.07
C ILE A 240 -4.35 7.34 15.86
N LEU A 241 -4.53 8.35 15.01
CA LEU A 241 -3.58 8.71 13.95
C LEU A 241 -2.87 9.98 14.39
N ILE A 242 -1.54 9.92 14.45
CA ILE A 242 -0.70 11.06 14.80
C ILE A 242 -0.04 11.57 13.52
N ILE A 243 -0.26 12.85 13.23
CA ILE A 243 0.37 13.54 12.11
C ILE A 243 1.31 14.58 12.71
N VAL A 244 2.61 14.42 12.47
CA VAL A 244 3.64 15.38 12.86
C VAL A 244 4.10 16.10 11.61
N LYS A 245 3.84 17.41 11.54
CA LYS A 245 4.26 18.24 10.42
C LYS A 245 5.78 18.11 10.21
N ASP A 246 6.19 18.01 8.95
CA ASP A 246 7.59 17.88 8.48
C ASP A 246 8.32 16.58 8.89
N GLU A 247 7.91 15.89 9.95
CA GLU A 247 8.51 14.62 10.37
C GLU A 247 7.80 13.37 9.82
N SER A 248 6.52 13.48 9.47
CA SER A 248 5.73 12.32 9.01
C SER A 248 6.32 11.65 7.76
N MET A 249 7.12 12.39 6.98
CA MET A 249 7.82 11.88 5.79
C MET A 249 9.17 11.22 6.13
N ASP A 250 9.78 11.53 7.27
CA ASP A 250 11.05 10.94 7.69
C ASP A 250 10.82 9.62 8.43
N GLY A 251 11.20 8.51 7.78
CA GLY A 251 11.09 7.17 8.36
C GLY A 251 11.90 6.99 9.65
N ASN A 252 13.03 7.68 9.81
CA ASN A 252 13.85 7.61 11.03
C ASN A 252 13.21 8.40 12.17
N ALA A 253 12.67 9.59 11.90
CA ALA A 253 11.94 10.38 12.89
C ALA A 253 10.73 9.61 13.42
N ARG A 254 9.92 9.01 12.53
CA ARG A 254 8.79 8.14 12.92
C ARG A 254 9.24 6.96 13.78
N LYS A 255 10.34 6.30 13.42
CA LYS A 255 10.94 5.21 14.21
C LYS A 255 11.39 5.66 15.59
N HIS A 256 12.06 6.80 15.67
CA HIS A 256 12.52 7.33 16.94
C HIS A 256 11.34 7.68 17.85
N LEU A 257 10.32 8.34 17.31
CA LEU A 257 9.11 8.70 18.05
C LEU A 257 8.41 7.44 18.59
N ALA A 258 8.11 6.45 17.74
CA ALA A 258 7.46 5.22 18.17
C ALA A 258 8.26 4.44 19.24
N LYS A 259 9.60 4.47 19.17
CA LYS A 259 10.47 3.88 20.22
C LYS A 259 10.29 4.57 21.58
N ASN A 260 10.10 5.89 21.61
CA ASN A 260 9.89 6.64 22.86
C ASN A 260 8.58 6.26 23.56
N PHE A 261 7.59 5.78 22.81
CA PHE A 261 6.33 5.24 23.34
C PHE A 261 6.36 3.74 23.58
N HIS A 262 7.54 3.12 23.64
CA HIS A 262 7.72 1.76 24.15
C HIS A 262 6.90 0.67 23.42
N GLY A 263 6.50 0.92 22.17
CA GLY A 263 5.67 0.01 21.36
C GLY A 263 4.15 0.16 21.55
N ILE A 264 3.68 1.16 22.31
CA ILE A 264 2.25 1.51 22.39
C ILE A 264 1.78 2.05 21.03
N ILE A 265 2.61 2.87 20.39
CA ILE A 265 2.33 3.43 19.07
C ILE A 265 3.13 2.62 18.04
N GLN A 266 2.46 2.27 16.94
CA GLN A 266 3.07 1.60 15.80
C GLN A 266 3.21 2.56 14.62
N ILE A 267 4.20 2.28 13.78
CA ILE A 267 4.45 3.05 12.56
C ILE A 267 3.69 2.35 11.44
N ILE A 268 3.01 3.12 10.60
CA ILE A 268 2.49 2.62 9.35
C ILE A 268 3.69 2.40 8.41
N ASP A 269 3.91 1.14 8.03
CA ASP A 269 5.01 0.77 7.13
C ASP A 269 4.90 1.56 5.81
N PRO A 270 6.05 2.03 5.27
CA PRO A 270 6.04 2.67 3.97
C PRO A 270 5.55 1.69 2.90
N MET A 271 4.65 2.13 2.03
CA MET A 271 4.03 1.28 1.00
C MET A 271 5.03 0.77 -0.05
N ASP A 272 6.20 1.40 -0.18
CA ASP A 272 7.24 0.99 -1.14
C ASP A 272 8.01 -0.26 -0.71
N PHE A 273 7.88 -0.68 0.56
CA PHE A 273 8.62 -1.80 1.15
C PHE A 273 10.12 -1.78 0.82
N LYS A 274 10.71 -0.60 0.61
CA LYS A 274 12.10 -0.48 0.10
C LYS A 274 13.09 -1.25 0.98
N MET A 275 12.96 -1.10 2.30
CA MET A 275 13.79 -1.82 3.27
C MET A 275 13.70 -3.35 3.13
N PHE A 276 12.53 -3.87 2.76
CA PHE A 276 12.33 -5.31 2.54
C PHE A 276 12.91 -5.75 1.20
N TYR A 277 12.74 -4.97 0.12
CA TYR A 277 13.37 -5.26 -1.17
C TYR A 277 14.90 -5.21 -1.09
N ASP A 278 15.47 -4.18 -0.48
CA ASP A 278 16.92 -4.07 -0.24
C ASP A 278 17.43 -5.28 0.57
N PHE A 279 16.63 -5.75 1.53
CA PHE A 279 16.94 -6.96 2.30
C PHE A 279 16.88 -8.23 1.44
N LEU A 280 15.88 -8.38 0.56
CA LEU A 280 15.79 -9.51 -0.37
C LEU A 280 16.95 -9.54 -1.38
N GLU A 281 17.35 -8.39 -1.93
CA GLU A 281 18.49 -8.31 -2.86
C GLU A 281 19.80 -8.68 -2.15
N LYS A 282 19.97 -8.24 -0.89
CA LYS A 282 21.09 -8.66 -0.04
C LYS A 282 21.02 -10.14 0.28
N LEU A 283 19.85 -10.70 0.60
CA LEU A 283 19.68 -12.14 0.84
C LEU A 283 20.16 -12.98 -0.34
N ILE A 284 19.86 -12.55 -1.58
CA ILE A 284 20.21 -13.29 -2.80
C ILE A 284 21.72 -13.19 -3.12
N SER A 285 22.35 -12.07 -2.79
CA SER A 285 23.74 -11.77 -3.15
C SER A 285 24.78 -12.09 -2.06
N SER A 286 24.34 -12.33 -0.82
CA SER A 286 25.23 -12.53 0.33
C SER A 286 25.82 -13.94 0.40
N ASN A 287 27.09 -14.04 0.83
CA ASN A 287 27.58 -15.29 1.40
C ASN A 287 26.95 -15.55 2.78
N ASN A 288 27.09 -16.75 3.33
CA ASN A 288 26.34 -17.10 4.54
C ASN A 288 26.66 -16.25 5.79
N LYS A 289 27.87 -15.65 5.85
CA LYS A 289 28.23 -14.75 6.96
C LYS A 289 27.49 -13.42 6.83
N GLU A 290 27.57 -12.82 5.65
CA GLU A 290 26.84 -11.60 5.29
C GLU A 290 25.32 -11.82 5.39
N LEU A 291 24.84 -13.01 5.03
CA LEU A 291 23.42 -13.37 5.06
C LEU A 291 22.86 -13.24 6.48
N PHE A 292 23.56 -13.80 7.47
CA PHE A 292 23.15 -13.70 8.86
C PHE A 292 23.29 -12.26 9.39
N GLU A 293 24.36 -11.53 9.05
CA GLU A 293 24.49 -10.12 9.42
C GLU A 293 23.33 -9.27 8.86
N ASN A 294 22.92 -9.55 7.62
CA ASN A 294 21.80 -8.88 6.95
C ASN A 294 20.44 -9.24 7.56
N ILE A 295 20.21 -10.51 7.94
CA ILE A 295 19.01 -10.93 8.68
C ILE A 295 18.93 -10.21 10.03
N ILE A 296 20.01 -10.23 10.80
CA ILE A 296 20.10 -9.55 12.09
C ILE A 296 19.82 -8.05 11.92
N PHE A 297 20.45 -7.41 10.94
CA PHE A 297 20.24 -6.00 10.63
C PHE A 297 18.77 -5.72 10.28
N PHE A 298 18.15 -6.51 9.42
CA PHE A 298 16.75 -6.35 9.03
C PHE A 298 15.81 -6.44 10.24
N PHE A 299 15.97 -7.46 11.10
CA PHE A 299 15.12 -7.63 12.27
C PHE A 299 15.29 -6.52 13.33
N LYS A 300 16.52 -5.99 13.53
CA LYS A 300 16.72 -4.79 14.38
C LYS A 300 15.93 -3.59 13.87
N ASN A 301 15.79 -3.47 12.55
CA ASN A 301 15.09 -2.36 11.92
C ASN A 301 13.56 -2.53 11.90
N CYS A 302 13.05 -3.76 12.07
CA CYS A 302 11.62 -4.07 12.08
C CYS A 302 11.01 -4.19 13.48
N ILE A 303 11.78 -4.59 14.50
CA ILE A 303 11.22 -4.96 15.81
C ILE A 303 11.75 -4.03 16.91
N THR A 304 10.83 -3.33 17.58
CA THR A 304 11.14 -2.51 18.76
C THR A 304 11.55 -3.39 19.95
N ARG A 305 12.47 -2.92 20.79
CA ARG A 305 12.98 -3.64 21.99
C ARG A 305 13.62 -5.01 21.69
N SER A 306 14.19 -5.18 20.49
CA SER A 306 14.92 -6.39 20.09
C SER A 306 16.43 -6.31 20.36
N ASP A 307 16.97 -5.11 20.63
CA ASP A 307 18.42 -4.83 20.68
C ASP A 307 19.20 -5.75 21.63
N HIS A 308 18.67 -6.02 22.82
CA HIS A 308 19.33 -6.91 23.79
C HIS A 308 19.38 -8.36 23.31
N PHE A 309 18.24 -8.92 22.87
CA PHE A 309 18.16 -10.29 22.37
C PHE A 309 18.99 -10.46 21.09
N VAL A 310 18.84 -9.53 20.15
CA VAL A 310 19.55 -9.56 18.87
C VAL A 310 21.05 -9.38 19.11
N GLY A 311 21.47 -8.46 19.99
CA GLY A 311 22.87 -8.29 20.37
C GLY A 311 23.47 -9.56 20.97
N LYS A 312 22.77 -10.20 21.92
CA LYS A 312 23.17 -11.49 22.51
C LYS A 312 23.32 -12.59 21.46
N LEU A 313 22.39 -12.67 20.51
CA LEU A 313 22.42 -13.61 19.40
C LEU A 313 23.61 -13.35 18.46
N THR A 314 23.85 -12.08 18.09
CA THR A 314 25.00 -11.67 17.27
C THR A 314 26.32 -12.04 17.92
N THR A 315 26.54 -11.69 19.20
CA THR A 315 27.79 -12.01 19.91
C THR A 315 28.02 -13.52 20.00
N LYS A 316 26.96 -14.30 20.22
CA LYS A 316 27.07 -15.76 20.32
C LYS A 316 27.46 -16.39 18.98
N ILE A 317 26.89 -15.92 17.87
CA ILE A 317 27.19 -16.45 16.53
C ILE A 317 28.56 -15.98 16.03
N GLN A 318 28.98 -14.74 16.29
CA GLN A 318 30.34 -14.28 16.00
C GLN A 318 31.40 -15.13 16.71
N LYS A 319 31.18 -15.49 17.98
CA LYS A 319 32.05 -16.42 18.72
C LYS A 319 32.09 -17.81 18.08
N LEU A 320 30.98 -18.31 17.57
CA LEU A 320 30.92 -19.60 16.89
C LEU A 320 31.71 -19.59 15.58
N TRP A 321 31.55 -18.57 14.74
CA TRP A 321 32.34 -18.45 13.49
C TRP A 321 33.84 -18.23 13.72
N SER A 322 34.24 -17.65 14.87
CA SER A 322 35.65 -17.52 15.23
C SER A 322 36.32 -18.86 15.56
N LYS A 323 35.53 -19.88 15.91
CA LYS A 323 36.00 -21.23 16.21
C LYS A 323 35.87 -22.09 14.95
N LYS A 324 36.94 -22.15 14.14
CA LYS A 324 36.98 -22.82 12.84
C LYS A 324 36.63 -24.33 12.79
N ASN A 325 36.29 -25.01 13.89
CA ASN A 325 36.27 -26.49 13.98
C ASN A 325 35.10 -27.16 14.74
N GLU A 326 34.01 -26.47 15.11
CA GLU A 326 32.85 -27.15 15.78
C GLU A 326 31.75 -27.51 14.75
N SER A 327 31.43 -28.80 14.57
CA SER A 327 30.35 -29.26 13.67
C SER A 327 28.95 -28.91 14.20
N ILE A 328 27.98 -28.66 13.30
CA ILE A 328 26.59 -28.28 13.63
C ILE A 328 25.89 -29.27 14.58
N THR A 329 26.29 -30.54 14.58
CA THR A 329 25.77 -31.58 15.46
C THR A 329 26.02 -31.29 16.95
N GLU A 330 27.09 -30.59 17.30
CA GLU A 330 27.35 -30.11 18.68
C GLU A 330 26.57 -28.83 19.00
N LEU A 331 26.28 -27.98 18.01
CA LEU A 331 25.49 -26.75 18.16
C LEU A 331 24.01 -27.02 18.41
N ARG A 332 23.45 -28.10 17.83
CA ARG A 332 22.11 -28.59 18.21
C ARG A 332 22.03 -28.99 19.69
N LYS A 333 23.11 -29.59 20.22
CA LYS A 333 23.18 -30.05 21.62
C LYS A 333 23.44 -28.89 22.60
N LYS A 334 24.28 -27.93 22.22
CA LYS A 334 24.49 -26.68 22.98
C LYS A 334 23.35 -25.70 22.69
N ARG A 335 22.24 -25.83 23.43
CA ARG A 335 21.10 -24.88 23.42
C ARG A 335 21.57 -23.43 23.13
N ILE A 336 21.45 -23.00 21.87
CA ILE A 336 21.83 -21.64 21.43
C ILE A 336 20.99 -20.60 22.19
N VAL A 337 19.82 -21.01 22.64
CA VAL A 337 18.80 -20.21 23.30
C VAL A 337 18.43 -20.91 24.61
N THR A 338 18.56 -20.22 25.74
CA THR A 338 18.14 -20.74 27.06
C THR A 338 16.60 -20.82 27.14
N ASN A 339 16.05 -21.52 28.14
CA ASN A 339 14.58 -21.56 28.33
C ASN A 339 13.98 -20.15 28.55
N GLY A 340 14.73 -19.23 29.18
CA GLY A 340 14.34 -17.83 29.32
C GLY A 340 14.28 -17.10 27.97
N ASP A 341 15.29 -17.32 27.12
CA ASP A 341 15.34 -16.74 25.77
C ASP A 341 14.19 -17.28 24.89
N ARG A 342 13.76 -18.55 25.03
CA ARG A 342 12.60 -19.13 24.30
C ARG A 342 11.27 -18.46 24.67
N SER A 343 11.11 -18.10 25.95
CA SER A 343 9.94 -17.35 26.42
C SER A 343 9.91 -15.94 25.82
N GLU A 344 11.05 -15.27 25.76
CA GLU A 344 11.19 -13.94 25.15
C GLU A 344 10.97 -13.96 23.63
N ILE A 345 11.50 -14.98 22.93
CA ILE A 345 11.28 -15.18 21.49
C ILE A 345 9.78 -15.34 21.18
N ARG A 346 9.06 -16.16 21.95
CA ARG A 346 7.61 -16.32 21.80
C ARG A 346 6.85 -15.03 22.09
N LYS A 347 7.17 -14.34 23.19
CA LYS A 347 6.51 -13.10 23.60
C LYS A 347 6.71 -11.96 22.61
N LYS A 348 7.88 -11.88 21.95
CA LYS A 348 8.23 -10.81 20.99
C LYS A 348 8.04 -11.20 19.52
N GLY A 349 7.44 -12.36 19.23
CA GLY A 349 7.20 -12.81 17.86
C GLY A 349 8.46 -13.14 17.05
N LEU A 350 9.59 -13.39 17.71
CA LEU A 350 10.91 -13.57 17.08
C LEU A 350 11.15 -15.00 16.56
N ASN A 351 10.11 -15.86 16.54
CA ASN A 351 10.25 -17.26 16.12
C ASN A 351 10.79 -17.36 14.70
N THR A 352 10.31 -16.53 13.78
CA THR A 352 10.76 -16.50 12.39
C THR A 352 12.23 -16.11 12.27
N LEU A 353 12.69 -15.10 13.04
CA LEU A 353 14.11 -14.72 13.10
C LEU A 353 14.97 -15.88 13.60
N TYR A 354 14.52 -16.56 14.66
CA TYR A 354 15.25 -17.68 15.24
C TYR A 354 15.35 -18.85 14.26
N GLN A 355 14.27 -19.21 13.58
CA GLN A 355 14.29 -20.28 12.58
C GLN A 355 15.15 -19.92 11.38
N LEU A 356 14.98 -18.73 10.79
CA LEU A 356 15.83 -18.26 9.68
C LEU A 356 17.32 -18.23 10.07
N THR A 357 17.63 -17.89 11.32
CA THR A 357 19.00 -17.94 11.84
C THR A 357 19.54 -19.36 11.88
N LEU A 358 18.75 -20.34 12.33
CA LEU A 358 19.13 -21.75 12.33
C LEU A 358 19.32 -22.28 10.90
N ASP A 359 18.42 -21.94 9.98
CA ASP A 359 18.46 -22.39 8.58
C ASP A 359 19.70 -21.85 7.84
N VAL A 360 20.09 -20.59 8.10
CA VAL A 360 21.34 -20.01 7.57
C VAL A 360 22.58 -20.71 8.13
N ILE A 361 22.55 -21.09 9.41
CA ILE A 361 23.62 -21.88 10.03
C ILE A 361 23.65 -23.31 9.44
N GLU A 362 22.51 -23.93 9.12
CA GLU A 362 22.45 -25.26 8.50
C GLU A 362 22.94 -25.24 7.04
N THR A 363 22.64 -24.19 6.27
CA THR A 363 23.08 -24.05 4.87
C THR A 363 24.57 -23.70 4.72
N THR A 364 25.23 -23.21 5.77
CA THR A 364 26.69 -22.97 5.78
C THR A 364 27.56 -24.20 5.54
N GLU A 365 27.14 -25.39 5.99
CA GLU A 365 27.92 -26.62 5.82
C GLU A 365 27.46 -27.47 4.63
N VAL A 366 26.20 -27.32 4.18
CA VAL A 366 25.62 -28.22 3.16
C VAL A 366 26.02 -27.86 1.71
N LYS A 367 26.66 -26.72 1.43
CA LYS A 367 27.06 -26.37 0.05
C LYS A 367 28.55 -26.08 -0.13
N ARG A 368 29.33 -27.16 -0.06
CA ARG A 368 30.38 -27.46 -1.04
C ARG A 368 29.83 -28.09 -2.34
N THR A 369 28.51 -28.07 -2.54
CA THR A 369 27.83 -28.61 -3.72
C THR A 369 26.73 -27.66 -4.19
N LYS A 370 26.82 -27.25 -5.46
CA LYS A 370 25.83 -26.45 -6.19
C LYS A 370 24.41 -27.03 -6.00
N SER A 371 23.47 -26.21 -5.55
CA SER A 371 22.07 -26.31 -5.98
C SER A 371 21.27 -25.07 -5.56
N MET A 372 20.27 -24.72 -6.36
CA MET A 372 19.32 -23.63 -6.16
C MET A 372 18.52 -23.79 -4.85
N ILE A 373 18.12 -22.67 -4.25
CA ILE A 373 16.92 -22.62 -3.40
C ILE A 373 15.85 -21.92 -4.23
N LEU A 374 14.87 -22.71 -4.68
CA LEU A 374 13.59 -22.21 -5.21
C LEU A 374 12.74 -21.81 -4.00
N LEU A 375 12.30 -20.56 -3.94
CA LEU A 375 11.25 -20.12 -3.01
C LEU A 375 9.87 -20.48 -3.60
N PRO A 376 8.87 -20.84 -2.75
CA PRO A 376 7.54 -21.20 -3.21
C PRO A 376 6.77 -20.00 -3.77
N ARG A 377 5.90 -20.29 -4.74
CA ARG A 377 5.06 -19.33 -5.50
C ARG A 377 4.05 -18.59 -4.66
#